data_AF-A0A218WUV6-F1
#
_entry.id   AF-A0A218WUV6-F1
#
_cell.length_a   1.000
_cell.length_b   1.000
_cell.length_c   1.000
_cell.angle_alpha   90.00
_cell.angle_beta   90.00
_cell.angle_gamma   90.00
#
_symmetry.space_group_name_H-M   'P 1'
#
loop_
_entity.id
_entity.type
_entity.pdbx_description
1 polymer ?
#
loop_
_entity_poly.entity_id
_entity_poly.type
_entity_poly.pdbx_seq_one_letter_code
_entity_poly.pdbx_strand_id
1 'polypeptide(L)'
;MDEAARGRSCSLKLPPGFRFSPTDEELILHFLYPKSSSSASSSSSSTSSLFSYSIIPDLLAFQPDPWELNGKAIASGNQYFYFSRQRQNRSTSSGYWKDLEMEEPIFSRAANGIKIGTKKLLVFHIGGGRRCGAAIEGEETNWVMEEYRLIPRDGSTVNGYSHKRFGNQRQEHGSLVLCRVHERKNYGSNQRCYRGNCDDGGSEISSLDEMFMALDDDLDDVTSPC
;
A
#
# COMPACT_ATOMS: atom_id res chain seq x y z
N MET A 1 3.33 13.59 35.54
CA MET A 1 4.10 14.60 34.80
C MET A 1 4.96 13.85 33.82
N ASP A 2 4.84 14.28 32.57
CA ASP A 2 5.19 13.66 31.30
C ASP A 2 6.66 13.30 31.11
N GLU A 3 6.93 12.20 30.40
CA GLU A 3 8.12 12.14 29.52
C GLU A 3 7.77 11.41 28.22
N ALA A 4 7.30 12.20 27.26
CA ALA A 4 7.08 11.79 25.89
C ALA A 4 8.43 11.45 25.23
N ALA A 5 8.56 10.22 24.76
CA ALA A 5 9.63 9.81 23.86
C ALA A 5 9.55 10.64 22.55
N ARG A 6 10.31 11.72 22.50
CA ARG A 6 10.56 12.50 21.29
C ARG A 6 11.22 11.57 20.26
N GLY A 7 10.43 11.12 19.28
CA GLY A 7 10.96 10.56 18.05
C GLY A 7 11.99 11.54 17.46
N ARG A 8 13.24 11.10 17.36
CA ARG A 8 14.32 11.89 16.76
C ARG A 8 14.04 12.02 15.26
N SER A 9 13.45 13.13 14.85
CA SER A 9 13.50 13.56 13.44
C SER A 9 14.94 13.97 13.14
N CYS A 10 15.68 13.11 12.46
CA CYS A 10 16.97 13.47 11.89
C CYS A 10 16.70 14.38 10.69
N SER A 11 16.83 15.69 10.89
CA SER A 11 16.73 16.68 9.82
C SER A 11 17.93 16.53 8.88
N LEU A 12 17.84 15.64 7.89
CA LEU A 12 18.82 15.54 6.82
C LEU A 12 18.74 16.85 6.03
N LYS A 13 19.83 17.65 6.06
CA LYS A 13 19.96 18.87 5.27
C LYS A 13 20.22 18.47 3.82
N LEU A 14 19.16 18.12 3.10
CA LEU A 14 19.23 17.81 1.68
C LEU A 14 19.17 19.11 0.86
N PRO A 15 19.82 19.17 -0.31
CA PRO A 15 19.68 20.30 -1.22
C PRO A 15 18.21 20.55 -1.58
N PRO A 16 17.81 21.78 -1.90
CA PRO A 16 16.47 22.08 -2.39
C PRO A 16 16.10 21.17 -3.58
N GLY A 17 14.90 20.61 -3.55
CA GLY A 17 14.39 19.69 -4.59
C GLY A 17 14.49 18.20 -4.25
N PHE A 18 15.33 17.81 -3.29
CA PHE A 18 15.38 16.42 -2.83
C PHE A 18 14.15 16.07 -2.01
N ARG A 19 13.52 14.94 -2.33
CA ARG A 19 12.32 14.43 -1.68
C ARG A 19 12.41 12.93 -1.48
N PHE A 20 11.70 12.44 -0.48
CA PHE A 20 11.56 11.01 -0.25
C PHE A 20 10.58 10.42 -1.26
N SER A 21 11.07 9.83 -2.35
CA SER A 21 10.25 9.28 -3.42
C SER A 21 10.68 7.86 -3.79
N PRO A 22 10.58 6.90 -2.86
CA PRO A 22 11.01 5.53 -3.10
C PRO A 22 10.06 4.79 -4.06
N THR A 23 10.63 3.93 -4.89
CA THR A 23 9.92 2.92 -5.67
C THR A 23 9.44 1.77 -4.80
N ASP A 24 8.49 0.98 -5.31
CA ASP A 24 7.98 -0.21 -4.61
C ASP A 24 9.10 -1.23 -4.32
N GLU A 25 10.08 -1.37 -5.22
CA GLU A 25 11.28 -2.19 -5.00
C GLU A 25 12.15 -1.64 -3.86
N GLU A 26 12.42 -0.33 -3.83
CA GLU A 26 13.23 0.29 -2.79
C GLU A 26 12.57 0.22 -1.41
N LEU A 27 11.24 0.41 -1.34
CA LEU A 27 10.45 0.24 -0.11
C LEU A 27 10.65 -1.15 0.50
N ILE A 28 10.66 -2.19 -0.34
CA ILE A 28 10.91 -3.56 0.11
C ILE A 28 12.39 -3.77 0.49
N LEU A 29 13.33 -3.48 -0.41
CA LEU A 29 14.73 -3.87 -0.26
C LEU A 29 15.50 -3.03 0.76
N HIS A 30 15.25 -1.73 0.81
CA HIS A 30 16.05 -0.79 1.62
C HIS A 30 15.37 -0.41 2.93
N PHE A 31 14.04 -0.51 3.02
CA PHE A 31 13.30 -0.12 4.23
C PHE A 31 12.74 -1.34 4.96
N LEU A 32 11.93 -2.17 4.31
CA LEU A 32 11.22 -3.25 4.99
C LEU A 32 12.11 -4.47 5.30
N TYR A 33 12.89 -4.96 4.33
CA TYR A 33 13.77 -6.12 4.50
C TYR A 33 14.79 -5.94 5.64
N PRO A 34 15.52 -4.82 5.70
CA PRO A 34 16.52 -4.63 6.75
C PRO A 34 15.89 -4.42 8.13
N LYS A 35 14.73 -3.76 8.19
CA LYS A 35 13.97 -3.53 9.44
C LYS A 35 13.42 -4.84 10.01
N SER A 36 12.91 -5.72 9.15
CA SER A 36 12.45 -7.07 9.55
C SER A 36 13.61 -7.94 10.07
N SER A 37 14.75 -7.92 9.38
CA SER A 37 15.94 -8.70 9.75
C SER A 37 16.56 -8.24 11.08
N SER A 38 16.56 -6.93 11.33
CA SER A 38 17.10 -6.32 12.56
C SER A 38 16.17 -6.53 13.76
N SER A 39 14.85 -6.60 13.54
CA SER A 39 13.88 -6.84 14.62
C SER A 39 13.98 -8.27 15.16
N ALA A 40 14.32 -9.24 14.30
CA ALA A 40 14.48 -10.65 14.68
C ALA A 40 15.76 -10.94 15.51
N SER A 41 16.75 -10.04 15.50
CA SER A 41 18.06 -10.22 16.14
C SER A 41 18.22 -9.44 17.45
N SER A 42 17.12 -8.92 18.01
CA SER A 42 17.07 -8.05 19.19
C SER A 42 17.32 -8.73 20.55
N SER A 43 17.90 -9.94 20.60
CA SER A 43 18.24 -10.63 21.85
C SER A 43 19.70 -10.51 22.31
N SER A 44 20.63 -9.98 21.51
CA SER A 44 21.98 -9.61 21.99
C SER A 44 22.79 -8.99 20.85
N SER A 45 23.30 -7.77 21.03
CA SER A 45 24.57 -7.24 20.50
C SER A 45 24.47 -5.74 20.24
N SER A 46 25.42 -5.00 20.81
CA SER A 46 25.58 -3.54 20.78
C SER A 46 25.87 -2.94 19.38
N THR A 47 25.45 -3.60 18.30
CA THR A 47 25.58 -3.16 16.89
C THR A 47 24.28 -2.58 16.33
N SER A 48 23.33 -2.19 17.22
CA SER A 48 22.08 -1.47 16.89
C SER A 48 22.30 -0.04 16.36
N SER A 49 23.56 0.41 16.21
CA SER A 49 23.90 1.80 15.89
C SER A 49 23.96 2.12 14.38
N LEU A 50 23.96 1.11 13.50
CA LEU A 50 23.99 1.36 12.04
C LEU A 50 22.60 1.56 11.43
N PHE A 51 21.53 1.17 12.13
CA PHE A 51 20.13 1.32 11.71
C PHE A 51 19.43 2.57 12.26
N SER A 52 20.20 3.50 12.85
CA SER A 52 19.70 4.75 13.43
C SER A 52 19.22 5.79 12.39
N TYR A 53 19.20 5.43 11.11
CA TYR A 53 18.67 6.24 9.99
C TYR A 53 17.29 5.77 9.50
N SER A 54 16.49 5.10 10.33
CA SER A 54 15.10 4.76 9.99
C SER A 54 14.27 6.05 9.92
N ILE A 55 14.27 6.71 8.76
CA ILE A 55 13.48 7.92 8.49
C ILE A 55 11.97 7.63 8.54
N ILE A 56 11.57 6.37 8.35
CA ILE A 56 10.18 5.91 8.46
C ILE A 56 9.90 5.51 9.93
N PRO A 57 8.88 6.11 10.57
CA PRO A 57 8.54 5.82 11.97
C PRO A 57 7.74 4.51 12.15
N ASP A 58 7.82 3.97 13.35
CA ASP A 58 7.12 2.74 13.77
C ASP A 58 5.78 3.07 14.45
N LEU A 59 4.67 2.62 13.86
CA LEU A 59 3.30 2.76 14.38
C LEU A 59 2.71 1.36 14.65
N LEU A 60 3.40 0.58 15.49
CA LEU A 60 3.08 -0.85 15.68
C LEU A 60 1.84 -1.11 16.56
N ALA A 61 1.63 -0.25 17.57
CA ALA A 61 0.55 -0.42 18.56
C ALA A 61 -0.76 0.27 18.14
N PHE A 62 -0.66 1.36 17.39
CA PHE A 62 -1.78 2.24 17.07
C PHE A 62 -2.11 2.19 15.59
N GLN A 63 -3.40 2.25 15.27
CA GLN A 63 -3.88 2.37 13.90
C GLN A 63 -4.51 3.75 13.71
N PRO A 64 -3.77 4.73 13.17
CA PRO A 64 -4.27 6.08 12.98
C PRO A 64 -5.37 6.12 11.94
N ASP A 65 -6.34 7.01 12.16
CA ASP A 65 -7.15 7.52 11.07
C ASP A 65 -6.23 8.22 10.05
N PRO A 66 -6.54 8.18 8.75
CA PRO A 66 -5.61 8.65 7.72
C PRO A 66 -5.25 10.13 7.84
N TRP A 67 -6.17 10.98 8.30
CA TRP A 67 -5.91 12.40 8.55
C TRP A 67 -5.03 12.68 9.77
N GLU A 68 -4.86 11.71 10.67
CA GLU A 68 -3.98 11.84 11.84
C GLU A 68 -2.52 11.50 11.55
N LEU A 69 -2.19 11.09 10.32
CA LEU A 69 -0.83 10.71 9.95
C LEU A 69 0.13 11.90 9.93
N ASN A 70 -0.38 13.11 9.76
CA ASN A 70 0.42 14.32 9.82
C ASN A 70 1.09 14.46 11.20
N GLY A 71 2.42 14.56 11.22
CA GLY A 71 3.22 14.61 12.44
C GLY A 71 3.46 13.25 13.13
N LYS A 72 2.80 12.17 12.69
CA LYS A 72 3.05 10.78 13.18
C LYS A 72 3.84 9.93 12.19
N ALA A 73 3.69 10.19 10.89
CA ALA A 73 4.35 9.51 9.78
C ALA A 73 5.37 10.42 9.09
N ILE A 74 6.30 9.85 8.30
CA ILE A 74 7.11 10.67 7.40
C ILE A 74 6.24 11.12 6.22
N ALA A 75 6.19 12.42 5.98
CA ALA A 75 5.46 13.01 4.87
C ALA A 75 6.40 13.32 3.71
N SER A 76 5.98 12.98 2.50
CA SER A 76 6.62 13.39 1.25
C SER A 76 5.55 13.77 0.24
N GLY A 77 5.41 15.08 -0.02
CA GLY A 77 4.28 15.58 -0.79
C GLY A 77 2.95 15.27 -0.10
N ASN A 78 2.06 14.54 -0.78
CA ASN A 78 0.77 14.07 -0.28
C ASN A 78 0.78 12.62 0.21
N GLN A 79 1.97 12.03 0.37
CA GLN A 79 2.15 10.65 0.79
C GLN A 79 2.73 10.58 2.21
N TYR A 80 2.21 9.64 3.00
CA TYR A 80 2.64 9.35 4.36
C TYR A 80 3.18 7.92 4.45
N PHE A 81 4.32 7.73 5.09
CA PHE A 81 4.94 6.40 5.23
C PHE A 81 5.14 6.05 6.70
N TYR A 82 4.84 4.80 7.06
CA TYR A 82 5.07 4.26 8.39
C TYR A 82 5.19 2.74 8.38
N PHE A 83 5.82 2.18 9.42
CA PHE A 83 5.78 0.75 9.68
C PHE A 83 4.59 0.39 10.59
N SER A 84 3.94 -0.73 10.31
CA SER A 84 2.85 -1.30 11.11
C SER A 84 3.08 -2.79 11.28
N ARG A 85 2.35 -3.42 12.20
CA ARG A 85 2.16 -4.87 12.14
C ARG A 85 1.04 -5.21 11.16
N GLN A 86 1.15 -6.34 10.49
CA GLN A 86 0.07 -6.94 9.72
C GLN A 86 -1.09 -7.23 10.66
N ARG A 87 -2.25 -6.66 10.38
CA ARG A 87 -3.49 -6.89 11.14
C ARG A 87 -4.56 -7.39 10.19
N GLN A 88 -5.30 -8.43 10.60
CA GLN A 88 -6.44 -8.94 9.84
C GLN A 88 -7.59 -7.95 9.82
N ASN A 89 -7.83 -7.27 10.94
CA ASN A 89 -8.79 -6.18 11.02
C ASN A 89 -8.06 -4.85 11.15
N ARG A 90 -8.33 -3.95 10.21
CA ARG A 90 -7.77 -2.62 10.13
C ARG A 90 -8.82 -1.55 10.50
N SER A 91 -9.55 -1.75 11.58
CA SER A 91 -10.46 -0.74 12.15
C SER A 91 -9.69 0.36 12.88
N THR A 92 -10.24 1.56 12.80
CA THR A 92 -9.78 2.80 13.43
C THR A 92 -10.90 3.38 14.30
N SER A 93 -10.67 4.51 14.96
CA SER A 93 -11.70 5.21 15.74
C SER A 93 -12.90 5.64 14.90
N SER A 94 -12.65 6.12 13.68
CA SER A 94 -13.68 6.74 12.84
C SER A 94 -14.12 5.87 11.67
N GLY A 95 -13.48 4.73 11.41
CA GLY A 95 -13.77 3.92 10.24
C GLY A 95 -12.96 2.63 10.15
N TYR A 96 -12.83 2.09 8.94
CA TYR A 96 -12.06 0.88 8.68
C TYR A 96 -11.42 0.89 7.30
N TRP A 97 -10.29 0.21 7.18
CA TRP A 97 -9.66 -0.06 5.88
C TRP A 97 -10.23 -1.34 5.27
N LYS A 98 -10.64 -1.27 4.01
CA LYS A 98 -11.17 -2.37 3.20
C LYS A 98 -10.23 -2.64 2.04
N ASP A 99 -9.99 -3.91 1.75
CA ASP A 99 -9.16 -4.30 0.61
C ASP A 99 -9.85 -3.92 -0.71
N LEU A 100 -9.12 -3.25 -1.59
CA LEU A 100 -9.63 -2.81 -2.89
C LEU A 100 -9.32 -3.83 -4.00
N GLU A 101 -8.13 -4.41 -3.96
CA GLU A 101 -7.60 -5.27 -5.03
C GLU A 101 -6.92 -6.53 -4.47
N MET A 102 -6.70 -7.50 -5.36
CA MET A 102 -5.80 -8.62 -5.10
C MET A 102 -4.36 -8.12 -4.86
N GLU A 103 -3.58 -8.89 -4.11
CA GLU A 103 -2.19 -8.52 -3.84
C GLU A 103 -1.34 -8.54 -5.12
N GLU A 104 -0.70 -7.42 -5.45
CA GLU A 104 0.22 -7.29 -6.58
C GLU A 104 1.62 -7.81 -6.19
N PRO A 105 2.27 -8.63 -7.03
CA PRO A 105 3.65 -9.06 -6.79
C PRO A 105 4.67 -7.94 -7.06
N ILE A 106 5.65 -7.80 -6.18
CA ILE A 106 6.80 -6.89 -6.38
C ILE A 106 8.03 -7.73 -6.72
N PHE A 107 8.68 -7.40 -7.84
CA PHE A 107 9.86 -8.08 -8.35
C PHE A 107 11.09 -7.19 -8.26
N SER A 108 12.25 -7.78 -7.98
CA SER A 108 13.51 -7.05 -8.03
C SER A 108 14.05 -6.99 -9.45
N ARG A 109 14.34 -5.78 -9.94
CA ARG A 109 15.02 -5.58 -11.23
C ARG A 109 16.47 -6.04 -11.18
N ALA A 110 17.17 -5.83 -10.06
CA ALA A 110 18.58 -6.18 -9.92
C ALA A 110 18.82 -7.69 -9.77
N ALA A 111 17.83 -8.44 -9.25
CA ALA A 111 17.95 -9.88 -9.00
C ALA A 111 17.17 -10.71 -10.03
N ASN A 112 17.30 -10.40 -11.32
CA ASN A 112 16.71 -11.17 -12.42
C ASN A 112 15.18 -11.40 -12.32
N GLY A 113 14.43 -10.44 -11.78
CA GLY A 113 12.98 -10.55 -11.65
C GLY A 113 12.53 -11.50 -10.53
N ILE A 114 13.36 -11.79 -9.54
CA ILE A 114 12.94 -12.54 -8.35
C ILE A 114 11.85 -11.77 -7.60
N LYS A 115 10.76 -12.45 -7.22
CA LYS A 115 9.69 -11.89 -6.40
C LYS A 115 10.22 -11.61 -4.98
N ILE A 116 10.17 -10.36 -4.56
CA ILE A 116 10.72 -9.91 -3.27
C ILE A 116 9.64 -9.50 -2.26
N GLY A 117 8.42 -9.21 -2.73
CA GLY A 117 7.34 -8.75 -1.87
C GLY A 117 5.97 -8.81 -2.53
N THR A 118 4.95 -8.39 -1.79
CA THR A 118 3.62 -8.09 -2.31
C THR A 118 3.16 -6.70 -1.87
N LYS A 119 2.35 -6.06 -2.71
CA LYS A 119 1.65 -4.80 -2.44
C LYS A 119 0.16 -5.09 -2.36
N LYS A 120 -0.51 -4.56 -1.35
CA LYS A 120 -1.96 -4.67 -1.20
C LYS A 120 -2.56 -3.28 -1.13
N LEU A 121 -3.57 -2.99 -1.95
CA LEU A 121 -4.31 -1.72 -1.88
C LEU A 121 -5.51 -1.85 -0.95
N LEU A 122 -5.68 -0.83 -0.11
CA LEU A 122 -6.83 -0.67 0.77
C LEU A 122 -7.42 0.73 0.61
N VAL A 123 -8.73 0.83 0.73
CA VAL A 123 -9.47 2.10 0.79
C VAL A 123 -10.07 2.28 2.17
N PHE A 124 -10.06 3.52 2.67
CA PHE A 124 -10.65 3.82 3.97
C PHE A 124 -12.14 4.13 3.83
N HIS A 125 -12.97 3.52 4.67
CA HIS A 125 -14.38 3.84 4.82
C HIS A 125 -14.61 4.52 6.16
N ILE A 126 -15.29 5.67 6.16
CA ILE A 126 -15.71 6.36 7.39
C ILE A 126 -17.03 5.78 7.89
N GLY A 127 -17.12 5.63 9.20
CA GLY A 127 -18.29 5.10 9.88
C GLY A 127 -18.43 3.59 9.70
N GLY A 128 -19.67 3.16 9.55
CA GLY A 128 -20.04 1.77 9.66
C GLY A 128 -20.23 1.33 11.12
N GLY A 129 -21.06 0.32 11.29
CA GLY A 129 -21.46 -0.15 12.62
C GLY A 129 -22.73 -0.98 12.57
N ARG A 130 -23.23 -1.37 13.73
CA ARG A 130 -24.51 -2.07 13.86
C ARG A 130 -25.53 -1.09 14.41
N ARG A 131 -26.50 -0.67 13.59
CA ARG A 131 -27.67 0.08 14.07
C ARG A 131 -28.87 -0.85 14.03
N CYS A 132 -29.53 -1.04 15.17
CA CYS A 132 -30.72 -1.88 15.29
C CYS A 132 -30.53 -3.30 14.69
N GLY A 133 -29.36 -3.91 14.86
CA GLY A 133 -29.06 -5.26 14.38
C GLY A 133 -28.62 -5.36 12.90
N ALA A 134 -28.76 -4.30 12.11
CA ALA A 134 -28.28 -4.25 10.72
C ALA A 134 -26.86 -3.66 10.65
N ALA A 135 -25.99 -4.30 9.85
CA ALA A 135 -24.69 -3.73 9.52
C ALA A 135 -24.90 -2.58 8.52
N ILE A 136 -24.44 -1.39 8.88
CA ILE A 136 -24.38 -0.23 7.97
C ILE A 136 -22.99 -0.23 7.36
N GLU A 137 -22.90 -0.23 6.03
CA GLU A 137 -21.63 -0.08 5.31
C GLU A 137 -21.14 1.37 5.46
N GLY A 138 -19.83 1.54 5.70
CA GLY A 138 -19.23 2.87 5.82
C GLY A 138 -19.12 3.58 4.47
N GLU A 139 -19.09 4.91 4.49
CA GLU A 139 -18.90 5.72 3.28
C GLU A 139 -17.44 5.63 2.82
N GLU A 140 -17.22 5.22 1.57
CA GLU A 140 -15.89 5.15 0.97
C GLU A 140 -15.28 6.55 0.87
N THR A 141 -14.02 6.68 1.25
CA THR A 141 -13.27 7.95 1.16
C THR A 141 -12.24 7.93 0.03
N ASN A 142 -11.55 9.06 -0.14
CA ASN A 142 -10.44 9.19 -1.07
C ASN A 142 -9.10 8.68 -0.50
N TRP A 143 -9.08 8.21 0.75
CA TRP A 143 -7.86 7.73 1.37
C TRP A 143 -7.54 6.30 0.91
N VAL A 144 -6.34 6.14 0.34
CA VAL A 144 -5.80 4.88 -0.14
C VAL A 144 -4.54 4.54 0.65
N MET A 145 -4.41 3.28 1.03
CA MET A 145 -3.22 2.70 1.65
C MET A 145 -2.67 1.61 0.75
N GLU A 146 -1.37 1.67 0.49
CA GLU A 146 -0.60 0.57 -0.07
C GLU A 146 0.20 -0.07 1.05
N GLU A 147 -0.12 -1.33 1.34
CA GLU A 147 0.55 -2.15 2.33
C GLU A 147 1.56 -3.08 1.63
N TYR A 148 2.82 -2.97 2.04
CA TYR A 148 3.93 -3.72 1.50
C TYR A 148 4.34 -4.84 2.45
N ARG A 149 4.51 -6.04 1.91
CA ARG A 149 4.88 -7.25 2.65
C ARG A 149 6.12 -7.91 2.05
N LEU A 150 6.96 -8.46 2.91
CA LEU A 150 8.06 -9.32 2.50
C LEU A 150 7.57 -10.73 2.21
N ILE A 151 8.19 -11.38 1.23
CA ILE A 151 8.06 -12.81 1.02
C ILE A 151 9.19 -13.51 1.78
N PRO A 152 8.91 -14.53 2.59
CA PRO A 152 9.95 -15.35 3.21
C PRO A 152 10.85 -15.94 2.13
N ARG A 153 12.17 -15.92 2.34
CA ARG A 153 13.14 -16.49 1.39
C ARG A 153 13.03 -18.01 1.24
N ASP A 154 12.26 -18.67 2.10
CA ASP A 154 12.08 -20.12 2.09
C ASP A 154 10.96 -20.53 1.12
N GLY A 155 11.30 -20.57 -0.17
CA GLY A 155 10.73 -21.50 -1.13
C GLY A 155 9.52 -21.03 -1.96
N SER A 156 9.79 -20.69 -3.22
CA SER A 156 9.00 -21.07 -4.40
C SER A 156 7.54 -21.49 -4.13
N THR A 157 6.60 -20.57 -4.34
CA THR A 157 5.27 -20.94 -4.83
C THR A 157 5.04 -20.25 -6.16
N VAL A 158 5.52 -20.92 -7.21
CA VAL A 158 4.99 -20.81 -8.56
C VAL A 158 3.52 -21.20 -8.48
N ASN A 159 2.63 -20.29 -8.88
CA ASN A 159 1.20 -20.46 -9.16
C ASN A 159 0.31 -21.22 -8.16
N GLY A 160 -0.75 -20.52 -7.74
CA GLY A 160 -1.97 -21.13 -7.24
C GLY A 160 -2.06 -21.17 -5.72
N TYR A 161 -3.03 -20.42 -5.21
CA TYR A 161 -3.64 -20.52 -3.88
C TYR A 161 -3.22 -21.78 -3.09
N SER A 162 -2.30 -21.60 -2.15
CA SER A 162 -2.03 -22.61 -1.13
C SER A 162 -1.61 -21.94 0.17
N HIS A 163 -2.60 -21.75 1.04
CA HIS A 163 -2.40 -21.61 2.47
C HIS A 163 -1.81 -22.92 3.02
N LYS A 164 -0.53 -23.18 2.80
CA LYS A 164 0.18 -24.20 3.57
C LYS A 164 0.86 -23.54 4.76
N ARG A 165 0.28 -23.85 5.92
CA ARG A 165 0.69 -23.44 7.25
C ARG A 165 2.16 -23.81 7.46
N PHE A 166 3.03 -22.82 7.58
CA PHE A 166 4.30 -23.00 8.29
C PHE A 166 3.95 -23.19 9.78
N GLY A 167 4.00 -24.45 10.21
CA GLY A 167 3.85 -24.82 11.61
C GLY A 167 5.02 -24.28 12.43
N ASN A 168 4.66 -23.66 13.56
CA ASN A 168 5.44 -23.47 14.78
C ASN A 168 6.77 -22.70 14.69
N GLN A 169 6.68 -21.40 14.40
CA GLN A 169 7.21 -20.44 15.37
C GLN A 169 6.08 -19.53 15.82
N ARG A 170 5.71 -19.64 17.10
CA ARG A 170 4.85 -18.71 17.80
C ARG A 170 5.63 -17.40 18.00
N GLN A 171 5.89 -16.66 16.92
CA GLN A 171 6.27 -15.25 17.05
C GLN A 171 4.98 -14.47 17.19
N GLU A 172 4.66 -14.11 18.44
CA GLU A 172 3.52 -13.26 18.81
C GLU A 172 3.68 -11.80 18.32
N HIS A 173 4.64 -11.57 17.44
CA HIS A 173 4.88 -10.31 16.76
C HIS A 173 4.46 -10.49 15.31
N GLY A 174 3.20 -10.14 15.00
CA GLY A 174 2.67 -10.20 13.64
C GLY A 174 3.62 -9.57 12.61
N SER A 175 3.66 -10.14 11.40
CA SER A 175 4.59 -9.76 10.33
C SER A 175 4.68 -8.24 10.16
N LEU A 176 5.89 -7.70 10.09
CA LEU A 176 6.12 -6.27 9.89
C LEU A 176 5.71 -5.89 8.46
N VAL A 177 4.97 -4.79 8.32
CA VAL A 177 4.56 -4.24 7.03
C VAL A 177 4.94 -2.76 6.94
N LEU A 178 5.18 -2.29 5.72
CA LEU A 178 5.35 -0.86 5.44
C LEU A 178 4.06 -0.35 4.79
N CYS A 179 3.58 0.80 5.22
CA CYS A 179 2.37 1.43 4.71
C CYS A 179 2.72 2.74 4.02
N ARG A 180 2.22 2.95 2.80
CA ARG A 180 2.18 4.24 2.09
C ARG A 180 0.73 4.68 2.01
N VAL A 181 0.38 5.83 2.58
CA VAL A 181 -1.00 6.35 2.62
C VAL A 181 -1.07 7.68 1.90
N HIS A 182 -2.08 7.86 1.05
CA HIS A 182 -2.29 9.09 0.30
C HIS A 182 -3.77 9.31 -0.01
N GLU A 183 -4.12 10.53 -0.39
CA GLU A 183 -5.44 10.85 -0.91
C GLU A 183 -5.44 10.80 -2.44
N ARG A 184 -6.34 10.01 -3.04
CA ARG A 184 -6.56 10.01 -4.49
C ARG A 184 -7.41 11.22 -4.87
N LYS A 185 -7.16 11.81 -6.04
CA LYS A 185 -8.06 12.82 -6.58
C LYS A 185 -9.37 12.16 -7.00
N ASN A 186 -10.48 12.81 -6.65
CA ASN A 186 -11.83 12.33 -6.94
C ASN A 186 -12.10 12.48 -8.45
N TYR A 187 -11.67 11.51 -9.26
CA TYR A 187 -12.14 11.38 -10.63
C TYR A 187 -13.46 10.61 -10.56
N GLY A 188 -14.57 11.33 -10.71
CA GLY A 188 -15.92 10.87 -10.39
C GLY A 188 -16.19 9.42 -10.79
N SER A 189 -16.53 8.59 -9.80
CA SER A 189 -17.33 7.35 -9.89
C SER A 189 -17.00 6.26 -10.93
N ASN A 190 -15.98 6.39 -11.78
CA ASN A 190 -15.67 5.39 -12.82
C ASN A 190 -14.66 4.31 -12.37
N GLN A 191 -14.26 4.31 -11.10
CA GLN A 191 -13.37 3.28 -10.53
C GLN A 191 -14.13 2.06 -9.95
N ARG A 192 -15.36 1.78 -10.40
CA ARG A 192 -15.99 0.47 -10.16
C ARG A 192 -15.31 -0.67 -10.97
N CYS A 193 -14.43 -0.33 -11.91
CA CYS A 193 -13.86 -1.26 -12.89
C CYS A 193 -12.47 -1.80 -12.50
N TYR A 194 -12.26 -2.18 -11.23
CA TYR A 194 -11.17 -3.10 -10.85
C TYR A 194 -11.66 -4.20 -9.90
N ARG A 195 -12.98 -4.33 -9.77
CA ARG A 195 -13.62 -5.47 -9.11
C ARG A 195 -13.65 -6.59 -10.13
N GLY A 196 -12.57 -7.39 -10.17
CA GLY A 196 -12.49 -8.56 -11.05
C GLY A 196 -13.71 -9.46 -10.86
N ASN A 197 -14.61 -9.44 -11.84
CA ASN A 197 -15.67 -10.40 -12.01
C ASN A 197 -15.32 -11.17 -13.29
N CYS A 198 -14.55 -12.24 -13.13
CA CYS A 198 -14.49 -13.27 -14.15
C CYS A 198 -15.86 -13.96 -14.18
N ASP A 199 -16.64 -13.68 -15.23
CA ASP A 199 -17.67 -14.51 -15.87
C ASP A 199 -18.74 -13.59 -16.48
N ASP A 200 -18.63 -13.33 -17.79
CA ASP A 200 -19.70 -13.42 -18.81
C ASP A 200 -19.42 -12.53 -20.05
N GLY A 201 -19.00 -13.17 -21.15
CA GLY A 201 -19.56 -12.97 -22.49
C GLY A 201 -19.61 -11.62 -23.23
N GLY A 202 -19.12 -10.49 -22.71
CA GLY A 202 -19.19 -9.20 -23.40
C GLY A 202 -17.80 -8.60 -23.69
N SER A 203 -17.44 -8.43 -24.96
CA SER A 203 -16.26 -7.67 -25.35
C SER A 203 -16.51 -6.18 -25.12
N GLU A 204 -16.30 -5.69 -23.89
CA GLU A 204 -16.28 -4.26 -23.60
C GLU A 204 -14.95 -3.69 -24.10
N ILE A 205 -15.05 -2.81 -25.09
CA ILE A 205 -13.89 -2.21 -25.74
C ILE A 205 -13.26 -1.20 -24.76
N SER A 206 -11.93 -1.16 -24.70
CA SER A 206 -11.21 -0.20 -23.86
C SER A 206 -11.57 1.23 -24.29
N SER A 207 -11.68 2.15 -23.34
CA SER A 207 -11.87 3.59 -23.61
C SER A 207 -10.84 4.21 -24.57
N LEU A 208 -9.71 3.53 -24.84
CA LEU A 208 -8.75 3.93 -25.87
C LEU A 208 -9.17 3.49 -27.29
N ASP A 209 -9.87 2.37 -27.43
CA ASP A 209 -10.38 1.90 -28.72
C ASP A 209 -11.62 2.70 -29.18
N GLU A 210 -12.45 3.22 -28.25
CA GLU A 210 -13.58 4.10 -28.60
C GLU A 210 -13.11 5.44 -29.19
N MET A 211 -12.01 5.98 -28.67
CA MET A 211 -11.42 7.20 -29.21
C MET A 211 -10.75 6.99 -30.58
N PHE A 212 -10.39 5.75 -30.93
CA PHE A 212 -9.85 5.42 -32.25
C PHE A 212 -10.94 5.32 -33.30
N MET A 213 -12.08 4.69 -32.98
CA MET A 213 -13.21 4.58 -33.92
C MET A 213 -13.90 5.93 -34.20
N ALA A 214 -13.89 6.86 -33.23
CA ALA A 214 -14.47 8.19 -33.44
C ALA A 214 -13.66 9.08 -34.40
N LEU A 215 -12.43 8.69 -34.76
CA LEU A 215 -11.58 9.47 -35.67
C LEU A 215 -11.60 8.98 -37.12
N ASP A 216 -12.18 7.80 -37.39
CA ASP A 216 -12.24 7.21 -38.74
C ASP A 216 -13.55 7.56 -39.50
N ASP A 217 -14.48 8.33 -38.92
CA ASP A 217 -15.80 8.63 -39.51
C ASP A 217 -15.90 9.99 -40.23
N ASP A 218 -14.81 10.78 -40.29
CA ASP A 218 -14.81 12.16 -40.83
C ASP A 218 -14.14 12.31 -42.22
N LEU A 219 -14.08 11.25 -43.05
CA LEU A 219 -13.43 11.34 -44.37
C LEU A 219 -14.24 10.78 -45.54
N ASP A 220 -15.49 11.22 -45.72
CA ASP A 220 -16.19 11.10 -47.01
C ASP A 220 -17.21 12.24 -47.22
N ASP A 221 -16.73 13.46 -47.47
CA ASP A 221 -17.45 14.40 -48.35
C ASP A 221 -16.49 15.41 -49.01
N VAL A 222 -15.81 14.97 -50.07
CA VAL A 222 -15.26 15.89 -51.08
C VAL A 222 -16.19 15.92 -52.28
N THR A 223 -17.17 16.82 -52.21
CA THR A 223 -17.89 17.32 -53.39
C THR A 223 -16.87 17.74 -54.46
N SER A 224 -16.91 17.08 -55.62
CA SER A 224 -16.25 17.57 -56.84
C SER A 224 -17.30 18.18 -57.75
N PRO A 225 -17.16 19.45 -58.19
CA PRO A 225 -18.04 20.00 -59.22
C PRO A 225 -17.44 19.75 -60.62
N CYS A 226 -18.26 19.27 -61.54
CA CYS A 226 -18.39 19.66 -62.96
C CYS A 226 -19.48 18.80 -63.62
#